data_AF-A0A6I5X1N4-F1
#
_entry.id   AF-A0A6I5X1N4-F1
#
_cell.length_a   1.000
_cell.length_b   1.000
_cell.length_c   1.000
_cell.angle_alpha   90.00
_cell.angle_beta   90.00
_cell.angle_gamma   90.00
#
_symmetry.space_group_name_H-M   'P 1'
#
loop_
_entity.id
_entity.type
_entity.pdbx_description
1 polymer ?
#
loop_
_entity_poly.entity_id
_entity_poly.type
_entity_poly.pdbx_seq_one_letter_code
_entity_poly.pdbx_strand_id
1 'polypeptide(L)'
;MSQGGLGGGSVTGFGADIIIVDDCMKADEARSQATREELHGWFDNTLLTRLDAKGAGVILSIQQRLHEDDLPAYLLEKGYQHLNLPAIAEKEEQVAIGAGRFHKRMVGDLLDPQRESLAVLDQLRRDLGSPVFSAQYQQDPIAPEGNLIRMEWFGTYSTAPQRHRFLKVVQSWDTGMSAAPTSDYSVCTTWGFELATKNWYLLEVFRHRLDFPDLKRAVIELQRRWTADLVLIEKAGSGFCLCQELAATGPFRPVMIRPSASKEERFAGCLAEVEAGQFLLPAEAPWLTDFRNELKAFPAGRYDDQVDSFSQFVRFQLIHWKRILKERTASGRVKRALRLRTRPW
;
A
#
# COMPACT_ATOMS: atom_id res chain seq x y z
N MET A 1 15.05 5.99 26.54
CA MET A 1 13.94 5.77 25.58
C MET A 1 13.09 7.03 25.53
N SER A 2 13.30 7.86 24.53
CA SER A 2 12.40 8.94 24.13
C SER A 2 12.17 8.76 22.63
N GLN A 3 10.98 8.28 22.25
CA GLN A 3 10.52 8.38 20.87
C GLN A 3 10.12 9.84 20.63
N GLY A 4 10.93 10.57 19.85
CA GLY A 4 10.61 11.90 19.34
C GLY A 4 10.66 11.85 17.83
N GLY A 5 9.56 12.22 17.16
CA GLY A 5 9.59 12.51 15.73
C GLY A 5 10.51 13.68 15.42
N LEU A 6 11.01 13.71 14.18
CA LEU A 6 11.78 14.75 13.50
C LEU A 6 12.35 15.87 14.41
N GLY A 7 13.63 15.71 14.76
CA GLY A 7 14.59 16.83 14.81
C GLY A 7 14.59 17.81 15.99
N GLY A 8 13.83 17.60 17.07
CA GLY A 8 13.68 18.63 18.12
C GLY A 8 14.33 18.37 19.50
N GLY A 9 14.87 17.17 19.76
CA GLY A 9 15.23 16.75 21.13
C GLY A 9 16.73 16.82 21.46
N SER A 10 17.17 17.94 22.04
CA SER A 10 18.40 18.09 22.86
C SER A 10 19.76 17.67 22.27
N VAL A 11 20.07 18.02 21.02
CA VAL A 11 21.49 18.05 20.54
C VAL A 11 21.99 19.50 20.52
N THR A 12 21.84 20.20 21.64
CA THR A 12 22.40 21.55 21.84
C THR A 12 23.31 21.54 23.06
N GLY A 13 24.61 21.29 22.87
CA GLY A 13 25.63 21.63 23.89
C GLY A 13 26.83 20.70 24.07
N PHE A 14 26.88 19.50 23.49
CA PHE A 14 27.97 18.54 23.72
C PHE A 14 28.65 18.11 22.42
N GLY A 15 29.99 18.15 22.39
CA GLY A 15 30.82 17.54 21.36
C GLY A 15 30.92 16.02 21.55
N ALA A 16 31.38 15.31 20.51
CA ALA A 16 31.53 13.86 20.52
C ALA A 16 32.70 13.38 19.66
N ASP A 17 33.39 12.33 20.12
CA ASP A 17 34.34 11.55 19.30
C ASP A 17 33.62 10.48 18.46
N ILE A 18 32.49 9.96 18.95
CA ILE A 18 31.69 8.93 18.27
C ILE A 18 30.21 9.32 18.34
N ILE A 19 29.53 9.31 17.19
CA ILE A 19 28.09 9.53 17.10
C ILE A 19 27.43 8.29 16.50
N ILE A 20 26.38 7.78 17.15
CA ILE A 20 25.57 6.67 16.64
C ILE A 20 24.21 7.22 16.23
N VAL A 21 23.84 6.98 14.98
CA VAL A 21 22.55 7.35 14.40
C VAL A 21 21.75 6.07 14.21
N ASP A 22 20.69 5.92 15.00
CA ASP A 22 19.81 4.74 15.00
C ASP A 22 18.42 5.15 14.50
N ASP A 23 17.95 4.55 13.41
CA ASP A 23 16.63 4.75 12.79
C ASP A 23 16.15 6.21 12.79
N CYS A 24 16.86 7.08 12.06
CA CYS A 24 16.58 8.52 12.04
C CYS A 24 15.39 8.95 11.17
N MET A 25 14.82 8.01 10.42
CA MET A 25 13.72 8.25 9.50
C MET A 25 12.71 7.11 9.60
N LYS A 26 11.43 7.47 9.68
CA LYS A 26 10.35 6.48 9.61
C LYS A 26 10.00 6.17 8.16
N ALA A 27 9.44 4.98 7.93
CA ALA A 27 9.06 4.51 6.60
C ALA A 27 8.06 5.44 5.87
N ASP A 28 7.19 6.12 6.61
CA ASP A 28 6.24 7.11 6.09
C ASP A 28 6.93 8.43 5.70
N GLU A 29 7.90 8.87 6.49
CA GLU A 29 8.70 10.08 6.26
C GLU A 29 9.63 9.95 5.05
N ALA A 30 10.19 8.76 4.79
CA ALA A 30 11.15 8.52 3.71
C ALA A 30 10.63 8.82 2.30
N ARG A 31 9.32 8.88 2.10
CA ARG A 31 8.71 9.19 0.80
C ARG A 31 8.74 10.68 0.47
N SER A 32 8.73 11.54 1.48
CA SER A 32 8.77 12.99 1.31
C SER A 32 10.17 13.43 0.92
N GLN A 33 10.33 13.93 -0.31
CA GLN A 33 11.60 14.51 -0.76
C GLN A 33 12.04 15.65 0.18
N ALA A 34 11.11 16.52 0.58
CA ALA A 34 11.41 17.61 1.50
C ALA A 34 11.92 17.11 2.86
N THR A 35 11.39 15.99 3.35
CA THR A 35 11.82 15.40 4.63
C THR A 35 13.18 14.71 4.49
N ARG A 36 13.46 14.07 3.35
CA ARG A 36 14.80 13.56 3.02
C ARG A 36 15.83 14.68 2.96
N GLU A 37 15.53 15.75 2.24
CA GLU A 37 16.38 16.94 2.14
C GLU A 37 16.60 17.61 3.50
N GLU A 38 15.56 17.69 4.34
CA GLU A 38 15.68 18.19 5.72
C GLU A 38 16.61 17.31 6.55
N LEU A 39 16.49 15.98 6.44
CA LEU A 39 17.37 15.04 7.14
C LEU A 39 18.82 15.13 6.66
N HIS A 40 19.04 15.29 5.35
CA HIS A 40 20.36 15.54 4.78
C HIS A 40 20.94 16.86 5.31
N GLY A 41 20.13 17.91 5.35
CA GLY A 41 20.49 19.20 5.91
C GLY A 41 20.79 19.14 7.41
N TRP A 42 20.03 18.36 8.18
CA TRP A 42 20.30 18.11 9.60
C TRP A 42 21.64 17.38 9.79
N PHE A 43 21.91 16.35 8.98
CA PHE A 43 23.16 15.63 9.03
C PHE A 43 24.37 16.56 8.82
N ASP A 44 24.33 17.37 7.76
CA ASP A 44 25.44 18.25 7.40
C ASP A 44 25.63 19.43 8.35
N ASN A 45 24.53 20.12 8.67
CA ASN A 45 24.60 21.39 9.40
C ASN A 45 24.60 21.19 10.92
N THR A 46 24.04 20.08 11.41
CA THR A 46 23.90 19.83 12.84
C THR A 46 24.76 18.67 13.31
N LEU A 47 24.66 17.49 12.70
CA LEU A 47 25.31 16.30 13.24
C LEU A 47 26.83 16.32 13.03
N LEU A 48 27.29 16.64 11.81
CA LEU A 48 28.72 16.73 11.50
C LEU A 48 29.46 17.80 12.32
N THR A 49 28.77 18.86 12.72
CA THR A 49 29.39 19.94 13.51
C THR A 49 29.61 19.56 14.97
N ARG A 50 29.07 18.42 15.43
CA ARG A 50 29.27 17.90 16.79
C ARG A 50 30.53 17.07 16.96
N LEU A 51 31.17 16.64 15.88
CA LEU A 51 32.43 15.92 16.00
C LEU A 51 33.53 16.87 16.51
N ASP A 52 34.12 16.56 17.66
CA ASP A 52 35.17 17.37 18.27
C ASP A 52 36.42 17.41 17.37
N ALA A 53 36.79 16.26 16.81
CA ALA A 53 37.87 16.11 15.84
C ALA A 53 37.33 15.61 14.51
N LYS A 54 37.02 16.51 13.57
CA LYS A 54 36.43 16.16 12.26
C LYS A 54 37.23 15.16 11.43
N GLY A 55 38.54 15.03 11.66
CA GLY A 55 39.41 14.08 10.96
C GLY A 55 39.57 12.72 11.64
N ALA A 56 39.15 12.58 12.90
CA ALA A 56 39.31 11.35 13.69
C ALA A 56 37.98 10.83 14.28
N GLY A 57 36.94 11.65 14.28
CA GLY A 57 35.63 11.32 14.79
C GLY A 57 34.92 10.29 13.93
N VAL A 58 34.10 9.47 14.56
CA VAL A 58 33.39 8.36 13.93
C VAL A 58 31.89 8.61 13.96
N ILE A 59 31.23 8.44 12.82
CA ILE A 59 29.77 8.38 12.75
C ILE A 59 29.39 6.97 12.30
N LEU A 60 28.57 6.30 13.12
CA LEU A 60 28.00 5.00 12.81
C LEU A 60 26.50 5.17 12.60
N SER A 61 26.02 4.85 11.39
CA SER A 61 24.59 4.81 11.11
C SER A 61 24.12 3.37 11.03
N ILE A 62 23.10 3.04 11.83
CA ILE A 62 22.45 1.73 11.88
C ILE A 62 20.97 1.96 11.63
N GLN A 63 20.47 1.48 10.51
CA GLN A 63 19.06 1.61 10.14
C GLN A 63 18.75 0.72 8.95
N GLN A 64 17.45 0.46 8.74
CA GLN A 64 16.95 -0.16 7.51
C GLN A 64 16.91 0.83 6.35
N ARG A 65 17.10 0.35 5.12
CA ARG A 65 16.83 1.13 3.90
C ARG A 65 15.33 1.32 3.69
N LEU A 66 14.95 2.53 3.31
CA LEU A 66 13.55 2.93 3.10
C LEU A 66 13.31 3.57 1.74
N HIS A 67 14.33 4.18 1.14
CA HIS A 67 14.26 4.85 -0.16
C HIS A 67 15.62 4.78 -0.88
N GLU A 68 15.65 4.96 -2.19
CA GLU A 68 16.91 5.06 -2.94
C GLU A 68 17.75 6.30 -2.57
N ASP A 69 17.14 7.26 -1.90
CA ASP A 69 17.66 8.59 -1.54
C ASP A 69 17.40 8.86 -0.05
N ASP A 70 17.45 7.80 0.75
CA ASP A 70 17.42 7.87 2.20
C ASP A 70 18.78 8.30 2.78
N LEU A 71 18.85 8.56 4.10
CA LEU A 71 20.12 8.95 4.73
C LEU A 71 21.26 7.94 4.46
N PRO A 72 21.05 6.61 4.52
CA PRO A 72 22.08 5.67 4.11
C PRO A 72 22.61 5.93 2.70
N ALA A 73 21.74 6.11 1.69
CA ALA A 73 22.17 6.46 0.34
C ALA A 73 23.04 7.73 0.33
N TYR A 74 22.60 8.78 1.03
CA TYR A 74 23.36 10.03 1.14
C TYR A 74 24.74 9.86 1.80
N LEU A 75 24.85 8.99 2.82
CA LEU A 75 26.14 8.66 3.44
C LEU A 75 27.06 7.88 2.50
N LEU A 76 26.50 6.97 1.69
CA LEU A 76 27.27 6.24 0.68
C LEU A 76 27.88 7.20 -0.34
N GLU A 77 27.13 8.19 -0.80
CA GLU A 77 27.64 9.22 -1.71
C GLU A 77 28.78 10.05 -1.11
N LYS A 78 28.75 10.26 0.22
CA LYS A 78 29.84 10.90 0.96
C LYS A 78 31.04 10.00 1.24
N GLY A 79 31.02 8.75 0.77
CA GLY A 79 32.13 7.81 0.89
C GLY A 79 32.17 7.02 2.20
N TYR A 80 31.06 6.96 2.95
CA TYR A 80 30.97 6.09 4.12
C TYR A 80 31.03 4.61 3.71
N GLN A 81 31.66 3.79 4.56
CA GLN A 81 31.67 2.34 4.37
C GLN A 81 30.29 1.74 4.64
N HIS A 82 29.89 0.80 3.79
CA HIS A 82 28.59 0.12 3.87
C HIS A 82 28.75 -1.34 4.27
N LEU A 83 28.02 -1.75 5.31
CA LEU A 83 27.75 -3.15 5.58
C LEU A 83 26.26 -3.41 5.35
N ASN A 84 25.95 -4.07 4.23
CA ASN A 84 24.58 -4.51 3.93
C ASN A 84 24.36 -5.93 4.48
N LEU A 85 23.32 -6.11 5.28
CA LEU A 85 22.91 -7.40 5.84
C LEU A 85 21.47 -7.73 5.42
N PRO A 86 21.25 -8.29 4.22
CA PRO A 86 19.90 -8.66 3.77
C PRO A 86 19.37 -9.84 4.57
N ALA A 87 18.05 -9.86 4.81
CA ALA A 87 17.34 -10.92 5.52
C ALA A 87 17.57 -12.29 4.88
N ILE A 88 17.68 -12.35 3.54
CA ILE A 88 18.07 -13.53 2.77
C ILE A 88 19.31 -13.18 1.96
N ALA A 89 20.42 -13.88 2.16
CA ALA A 89 21.66 -13.64 1.42
C ALA A 89 21.49 -13.88 -0.09
N GLU A 90 21.84 -12.89 -0.90
CA GLU A 90 21.74 -12.95 -2.37
C GLU A 90 23.07 -13.34 -3.04
N LYS A 91 24.16 -13.21 -2.29
CA LYS A 91 25.52 -13.55 -2.71
C LYS A 91 26.27 -14.21 -1.57
N GLU A 92 27.31 -14.97 -1.90
CA GLU A 92 28.27 -15.42 -0.89
C GLU A 92 29.05 -14.23 -0.35
N GLU A 93 29.13 -14.12 0.98
CA GLU A 93 29.82 -13.02 1.65
C GLU A 93 30.52 -13.46 2.95
N GLN A 94 31.56 -12.72 3.33
CA GLN A 94 32.27 -12.87 4.59
C GLN A 94 32.23 -11.56 5.35
N VAL A 95 31.51 -11.55 6.48
CA VAL A 95 31.36 -10.38 7.34
C VAL A 95 32.41 -10.46 8.45
N ALA A 96 33.29 -9.46 8.54
CA ALA A 96 34.27 -9.39 9.61
C ALA A 96 33.57 -9.09 10.95
N ILE A 97 33.83 -9.90 11.98
CA ILE A 97 33.22 -9.78 13.32
C ILE A 97 34.29 -9.60 14.42
N GLY A 98 35.44 -9.04 14.05
CA GLY A 98 36.58 -8.76 14.92
C GLY A 98 37.89 -9.39 14.40
N ALA A 99 38.96 -9.23 15.17
CA ALA A 99 40.31 -9.60 14.77
C ALA A 99 40.41 -11.08 14.30
N GLY A 100 40.58 -11.27 13.00
CA GLY A 100 40.72 -12.60 12.37
C GLY A 100 39.45 -13.46 12.35
N ARG A 101 38.28 -12.91 12.72
CA ARG A 101 37.02 -13.67 12.78
C ARG A 101 36.06 -13.19 11.70
N PHE A 102 35.44 -14.15 11.03
CA PHE A 102 34.49 -13.89 9.95
C PHE A 102 33.22 -14.72 10.15
N HIS A 103 32.08 -14.12 9.84
CA HIS A 103 30.82 -14.82 9.65
C HIS A 103 30.61 -15.04 8.15
N LYS A 104 30.53 -16.31 7.74
CA LYS A 104 30.34 -16.67 6.33
C LYS A 104 28.85 -16.87 6.06
N ARG A 105 28.34 -16.28 5.00
CA ARG A 105 26.98 -16.48 4.50
C ARG A 105 27.02 -16.99 3.06
N MET A 106 26.23 -18.00 2.77
CA MET A 106 25.97 -18.53 1.44
C MET A 106 24.67 -17.95 0.88
N VAL A 107 24.50 -18.03 -0.44
CA VAL A 107 23.23 -17.65 -1.09
C VAL A 107 22.08 -18.44 -0.47
N GLY A 108 21.03 -17.73 -0.03
CA GLY A 108 19.86 -18.29 0.63
C GLY A 108 19.94 -18.35 2.15
N ASP A 109 21.10 -18.07 2.77
CA ASP A 109 21.22 -18.05 4.23
C ASP A 109 20.39 -16.91 4.83
N LEU A 110 19.59 -17.23 5.85
CA LEU A 110 18.79 -16.24 6.57
C LEU A 110 19.65 -15.48 7.57
N LEU A 111 19.38 -14.19 7.72
CA LEU A 111 20.13 -13.33 8.64
C LEU A 111 19.94 -13.74 10.11
N ASP A 112 18.71 -14.06 10.49
CA ASP A 112 18.37 -14.59 11.82
C ASP A 112 17.25 -15.65 11.68
N PRO A 113 17.60 -16.93 11.43
CA PRO A 113 16.62 -18.00 11.28
C PRO A 113 15.76 -18.25 12.53
N GLN A 114 16.23 -17.87 13.73
CA GLN A 114 15.50 -18.08 14.98
C GLN A 114 14.39 -17.04 15.15
N ARG A 115 14.66 -15.80 14.73
CA ARG A 115 13.69 -14.71 14.75
C ARG A 115 12.74 -14.78 13.55
N GLU A 116 13.28 -15.02 12.35
CA GLU A 116 12.57 -14.93 11.08
C GLU A 116 12.93 -16.14 10.19
N SER A 117 12.16 -17.22 10.33
CA SER A 117 12.29 -18.38 9.44
C SER A 117 11.95 -18.03 7.99
N LEU A 118 12.40 -18.84 7.02
CA LEU A 118 12.10 -18.64 5.60
C LEU A 118 10.59 -18.52 5.34
N ALA A 119 9.77 -19.35 5.99
CA ALA A 119 8.32 -19.30 5.86
C ALA A 119 7.71 -17.97 6.37
N VAL A 120 8.33 -17.37 7.40
CA VAL A 120 7.93 -16.06 7.91
C VAL A 120 8.35 -14.97 6.92
N LEU A 121 9.58 -15.01 6.40
CA LEU A 121 10.04 -14.06 5.38
C LEU A 121 9.21 -14.14 4.09
N ASP A 122 8.83 -15.33 3.65
CA ASP A 122 7.93 -15.52 2.51
C ASP A 122 6.51 -15.01 2.80
N GLN A 123 6.05 -15.07 4.04
CA GLN A 123 4.78 -14.47 4.45
C GLN A 123 4.88 -12.94 4.50
N LEU A 124 5.95 -12.39 5.07
CA LEU A 124 6.21 -10.95 5.11
C LEU A 124 6.35 -10.37 3.70
N ARG A 125 7.04 -11.06 2.78
CA ARG A 125 7.12 -10.67 1.37
C ARG A 125 5.73 -10.58 0.73
N ARG A 126 4.85 -11.53 1.02
CA ARG A 126 3.46 -11.53 0.52
C ARG A 126 2.61 -10.44 1.16
N ASP A 127 2.81 -10.16 2.44
CA ASP A 127 2.00 -9.18 3.19
C ASP A 127 2.41 -7.74 2.90
N LEU A 128 3.73 -7.47 2.74
CA LEU A 128 4.30 -6.14 2.51
C LEU A 128 4.42 -5.78 1.02
N GLY A 129 4.51 -6.79 0.15
CA GLY A 129 4.80 -6.63 -1.27
C GLY A 129 6.29 -6.56 -1.57
N SER A 130 6.66 -6.92 -2.81
CA SER A 130 8.06 -7.00 -3.25
C SER A 130 8.86 -5.70 -3.06
N PRO A 131 8.33 -4.49 -3.35
CA PRO A 131 9.11 -3.26 -3.21
C PRO A 131 9.48 -2.93 -1.76
N VAL A 132 8.51 -3.06 -0.83
CA VAL A 132 8.73 -2.80 0.60
C VAL A 132 9.62 -3.87 1.21
N PHE A 133 9.43 -5.13 0.84
CA PHE A 133 10.32 -6.21 1.26
C PHE A 133 11.75 -6.02 0.73
N SER A 134 11.91 -5.60 -0.52
CA SER A 134 13.21 -5.31 -1.13
C SER A 134 13.95 -4.21 -0.36
N ALA A 135 13.26 -3.10 -0.06
CA ALA A 135 13.83 -2.00 0.70
C ALA A 135 14.14 -2.41 2.16
N GLN A 136 13.14 -2.84 2.93
CA GLN A 136 13.26 -3.00 4.39
C GLN A 136 13.95 -4.29 4.83
N TYR A 137 13.85 -5.37 4.04
CA TYR A 137 14.41 -6.68 4.41
C TYR A 137 15.64 -7.03 3.57
N GLN A 138 15.64 -6.74 2.27
CA GLN A 138 16.82 -6.99 1.42
C GLN A 138 17.79 -5.80 1.35
N GLN A 139 17.44 -4.64 1.94
CA GLN A 139 18.25 -3.42 1.91
C GLN A 139 18.57 -2.92 0.49
N ASP A 140 17.71 -3.25 -0.47
CA ASP A 140 17.80 -2.84 -1.86
C ASP A 140 16.54 -2.08 -2.26
N PRO A 141 16.46 -0.78 -1.89
CA PRO A 141 15.36 0.06 -2.30
C PRO A 141 15.47 0.33 -3.79
N ILE A 142 14.54 -0.24 -4.54
CA ILE A 142 14.42 0.02 -5.98
C ILE A 142 13.79 1.41 -6.15
N ALA A 143 14.40 2.24 -6.98
CA ALA A 143 13.84 3.51 -7.43
C ALA A 143 12.35 3.35 -7.81
N PRO A 144 11.47 4.30 -7.48
CA PRO A 144 10.14 4.38 -8.09
C PRO A 144 10.18 4.66 -9.62
N GLU A 145 11.31 4.46 -10.30
CA GLU A 145 11.38 4.45 -11.75
C GLU A 145 10.75 3.17 -12.31
N GLY A 146 9.42 3.17 -12.34
CA GLY A 146 8.63 2.14 -12.98
C GLY A 146 7.26 2.06 -12.34
N ASN A 147 6.21 2.21 -13.14
CA ASN A 147 4.81 2.00 -12.73
C ASN A 147 4.74 0.86 -11.71
N LEU A 148 4.37 1.18 -10.45
CA LEU A 148 4.25 0.20 -9.36
C LEU A 148 3.41 -1.02 -9.76
N ILE A 149 2.50 -0.81 -10.72
CA ILE A 149 1.64 -1.82 -11.30
C ILE A 149 1.90 -2.01 -12.80
N ARG A 150 2.07 -3.27 -13.20
CA ARG A 150 2.13 -3.67 -14.61
C ARG A 150 0.72 -3.99 -15.11
N MET A 151 0.32 -3.42 -16.25
CA MET A 151 -1.06 -3.61 -16.75
C MET A 151 -1.30 -5.03 -17.23
N GLU A 152 -0.25 -5.71 -17.68
CA GLU A 152 -0.27 -7.11 -18.07
C GLU A 152 -0.59 -8.08 -16.92
N TRP A 153 -0.46 -7.64 -15.66
CA TRP A 153 -0.89 -8.44 -14.51
C TRP A 153 -2.42 -8.53 -14.43
N PHE A 154 -3.14 -7.55 -14.98
CA PHE A 154 -4.57 -7.69 -15.17
C PHE A 154 -4.85 -8.61 -16.35
N GLY A 155 -5.69 -9.62 -16.13
CA GLY A 155 -6.29 -10.32 -17.26
C GLY A 155 -7.31 -9.44 -17.99
N THR A 156 -7.82 -9.92 -19.11
CA THR A 156 -8.80 -9.18 -19.93
C THR A 156 -10.02 -10.03 -20.24
N TYR A 157 -11.17 -9.38 -20.42
CA TYR A 157 -12.40 -10.02 -20.89
C TYR A 157 -13.11 -9.17 -21.95
N SER A 158 -13.68 -9.79 -22.98
CA SER A 158 -14.36 -9.06 -24.06
C SER A 158 -15.83 -8.79 -23.76
N THR A 159 -16.53 -9.72 -23.12
CA THR A 159 -17.95 -9.58 -22.77
C THR A 159 -18.14 -9.90 -21.31
N ALA A 160 -18.70 -8.95 -20.56
CA ALA A 160 -18.96 -9.13 -19.14
C ALA A 160 -19.94 -10.31 -18.93
N PRO A 161 -19.61 -11.27 -18.04
CA PRO A 161 -20.58 -12.27 -17.62
C PRO A 161 -21.86 -11.63 -17.10
N GLN A 162 -23.01 -12.27 -17.34
CA GLN A 162 -24.27 -11.79 -16.79
C GLN A 162 -24.26 -11.83 -15.26
N ARG A 163 -24.99 -10.91 -14.63
CA ARG A 163 -25.04 -10.72 -13.17
C ARG A 163 -25.22 -12.00 -12.35
N HIS A 164 -25.98 -12.96 -12.85
CA HIS A 164 -26.28 -14.23 -12.17
C HIS A 164 -25.07 -15.19 -12.09
N ARG A 165 -24.03 -14.99 -12.92
CA ARG A 165 -22.77 -15.75 -12.85
C ARG A 165 -21.89 -15.31 -11.68
N PHE A 166 -22.06 -14.08 -11.20
CA PHE A 166 -21.32 -13.57 -10.07
C PHE A 166 -21.94 -14.03 -8.76
N LEU A 167 -21.13 -14.68 -7.93
CA LEU A 167 -21.47 -14.99 -6.54
C LEU A 167 -21.67 -13.69 -5.74
N LYS A 168 -20.86 -12.68 -6.05
CA LYS A 168 -20.91 -11.38 -5.39
C LYS A 168 -20.66 -10.25 -6.36
N VAL A 169 -21.45 -9.18 -6.25
CA VAL A 169 -21.10 -7.88 -6.83
C VAL A 169 -20.84 -6.88 -5.71
N VAL A 170 -19.66 -6.26 -5.74
CA VAL A 170 -19.18 -5.34 -4.71
C VAL A 170 -18.88 -4.00 -5.35
N GLN A 171 -19.37 -2.92 -4.74
CA GLN A 171 -19.05 -1.55 -5.12
C GLN A 171 -18.14 -0.95 -4.06
N SER A 172 -17.06 -0.31 -4.48
CA SER A 172 -16.17 0.42 -3.58
C SER A 172 -16.21 1.89 -3.93
N TRP A 173 -16.66 2.70 -2.98
CA TRP A 173 -16.77 4.14 -3.15
C TRP A 173 -15.65 4.86 -2.43
N ASP A 174 -14.99 5.73 -3.17
CA ASP A 174 -14.25 6.87 -2.66
C ASP A 174 -15.07 8.14 -2.95
N THR A 175 -15.22 9.01 -1.97
CA THR A 175 -16.23 10.08 -2.01
C THR A 175 -15.61 11.46 -1.89
N GLY A 176 -15.67 12.23 -2.97
CA GLY A 176 -15.44 13.67 -2.95
C GLY A 176 -16.50 14.44 -2.16
N MET A 177 -16.28 15.74 -1.98
CA MET A 177 -17.12 16.60 -1.14
C MET A 177 -18.06 17.52 -1.91
N SER A 178 -17.72 17.94 -3.13
CA SER A 178 -18.51 18.89 -3.90
C SER A 178 -18.35 18.74 -5.42
N ALA A 179 -19.22 19.42 -6.16
CA ALA A 179 -19.15 19.52 -7.63
C ALA A 179 -18.12 20.56 -8.15
N ALA A 180 -17.42 21.30 -7.27
CA ALA A 180 -16.50 22.35 -7.68
C ALA A 180 -15.33 21.82 -8.52
N PRO A 181 -14.82 22.55 -9.55
CA PRO A 181 -13.76 22.06 -10.43
C PRO A 181 -12.43 21.70 -9.73
N THR A 182 -12.19 22.26 -8.55
CA THR A 182 -11.00 22.02 -7.73
C THR A 182 -11.21 20.92 -6.69
N SER A 183 -12.42 20.38 -6.54
CA SER A 183 -12.70 19.28 -5.61
C SER A 183 -12.29 17.93 -6.18
N ASP A 184 -12.06 17.01 -5.25
CA ASP A 184 -11.79 15.60 -5.52
C ASP A 184 -13.00 14.91 -6.18
N TYR A 185 -12.74 13.84 -6.92
CA TYR A 185 -13.82 13.12 -7.58
C TYR A 185 -14.52 12.19 -6.60
N SER A 186 -15.81 11.92 -6.83
CA SER A 186 -16.45 10.73 -6.29
C SER A 186 -16.26 9.60 -7.29
N VAL A 187 -15.64 8.51 -6.85
CA VAL A 187 -15.35 7.33 -7.67
C VAL A 187 -16.02 6.08 -7.10
N CYS A 188 -16.60 5.28 -8.00
CA CYS A 188 -17.06 3.94 -7.68
C CYS A 188 -16.46 2.92 -8.64
N THR A 189 -15.76 1.92 -8.11
CA THR A 189 -15.37 0.73 -8.85
C THR A 189 -16.35 -0.41 -8.54
N THR A 190 -16.95 -1.01 -9.57
CA THR A 190 -17.91 -2.12 -9.44
C THR A 190 -17.27 -3.43 -9.85
N TRP A 191 -17.23 -4.41 -8.94
CA TRP A 191 -16.51 -5.67 -9.10
C TRP A 191 -17.44 -6.88 -8.99
N GLY A 192 -17.38 -7.79 -9.97
CA GLY A 192 -18.10 -9.07 -9.95
C GLY A 192 -17.17 -10.24 -9.65
N PHE A 193 -17.47 -11.03 -8.62
CA PHE A 193 -16.71 -12.25 -8.29
C PHE A 193 -17.35 -13.50 -8.88
N GLU A 194 -16.63 -14.21 -9.73
CA GLU A 194 -17.05 -15.50 -10.28
C GLU A 194 -16.37 -16.65 -9.55
N LEU A 195 -17.17 -17.49 -8.89
CA LEU A 195 -16.64 -18.58 -8.07
C LEU A 195 -15.93 -19.68 -8.89
N ALA A 196 -16.39 -19.94 -10.12
CA ALA A 196 -15.88 -21.04 -10.94
C ALA A 196 -14.42 -20.79 -11.38
N THR A 197 -14.12 -19.57 -11.79
CA THR A 197 -12.78 -19.15 -12.21
C THR A 197 -11.98 -18.53 -11.07
N LYS A 198 -12.66 -18.12 -9.98
CA LYS A 198 -12.12 -17.34 -8.85
C LYS A 198 -11.60 -15.96 -9.27
N ASN A 199 -12.16 -15.41 -10.34
CA ASN A 199 -11.77 -14.12 -10.88
C ASN A 199 -12.72 -13.01 -10.45
N TRP A 200 -12.15 -11.81 -10.28
CA TRP A 200 -12.83 -10.55 -10.13
C TRP A 200 -12.86 -9.80 -11.45
N TYR A 201 -14.05 -9.40 -11.89
CA TYR A 201 -14.27 -8.65 -13.10
C TYR A 201 -14.58 -7.19 -12.74
N LEU A 202 -13.79 -6.23 -13.25
CA LEU A 202 -14.14 -4.82 -13.15
C LEU A 202 -15.24 -4.50 -14.16
N LEU A 203 -16.45 -4.26 -13.68
CA LEU A 203 -17.66 -4.11 -14.50
C LEU A 203 -17.92 -2.66 -14.92
N GLU A 204 -17.66 -1.72 -14.02
CA GLU A 204 -17.83 -0.28 -14.28
C GLU A 204 -16.91 0.53 -13.35
N VAL A 205 -16.38 1.63 -13.89
CA VAL A 205 -15.79 2.72 -13.10
C VAL A 205 -16.62 3.96 -13.34
N PHE A 206 -17.24 4.47 -12.28
CA PHE A 206 -17.97 5.73 -12.27
C PHE A 206 -17.08 6.80 -11.65
N ARG A 207 -16.96 7.97 -12.29
CA ARG A 207 -16.15 9.08 -11.80
C ARG A 207 -16.81 10.42 -12.11
N HIS A 208 -17.28 11.13 -11.08
CA HIS A 208 -17.87 12.45 -11.22
C HIS A 208 -17.63 13.32 -9.98
N ARG A 209 -17.57 14.64 -10.15
CA ARG A 209 -17.62 15.59 -9.03
C ARG A 209 -19.08 15.85 -8.73
N LEU A 210 -19.50 15.58 -7.50
CA LEU A 210 -20.91 15.59 -7.12
C LEU A 210 -21.07 16.33 -5.80
N ASP A 211 -22.11 17.14 -5.71
CA ASP A 211 -22.60 17.61 -4.42
C ASP A 211 -23.33 16.47 -3.71
N PHE A 212 -23.43 16.58 -2.39
CA PHE A 212 -23.93 15.51 -1.53
C PHE A 212 -25.29 14.89 -1.95
N PRO A 213 -26.32 15.68 -2.35
CA PRO A 213 -27.59 15.10 -2.81
C PRO A 213 -27.45 14.23 -4.08
N ASP A 214 -26.58 14.65 -5.00
CA ASP A 214 -26.34 13.94 -6.25
C ASP A 214 -25.46 12.70 -6.02
N LEU A 215 -24.49 12.79 -5.12
CA LEU A 215 -23.70 11.65 -4.66
C LEU A 215 -24.61 10.54 -4.08
N LYS A 216 -25.54 10.90 -3.19
CA LYS A 216 -26.51 9.95 -2.64
C LYS A 216 -27.35 9.29 -3.74
N ARG A 217 -27.83 10.07 -4.71
CA ARG A 217 -28.62 9.55 -5.85
C ARG A 217 -27.79 8.58 -6.70
N ALA A 218 -26.55 8.94 -7.02
CA ALA A 218 -25.64 8.11 -7.81
C ALA A 218 -25.33 6.76 -7.13
N VAL A 219 -25.09 6.78 -5.82
CA VAL A 219 -24.83 5.57 -5.02
C VAL A 219 -26.02 4.60 -5.05
N ILE A 220 -27.24 5.13 -4.91
CA ILE A 220 -28.46 4.30 -4.98
C ILE A 220 -28.70 3.77 -6.40
N GLU A 221 -28.50 4.61 -7.42
CA GLU A 221 -28.71 4.22 -8.81
C GLU A 221 -27.75 3.11 -9.23
N LEU A 222 -26.45 3.27 -8.97
CA LEU A 222 -25.43 2.27 -9.31
C LEU A 222 -25.63 0.98 -8.53
N GLN A 223 -26.01 1.04 -7.25
CA GLN A 223 -26.31 -0.16 -6.48
C GLN A 223 -27.49 -0.93 -7.10
N ARG A 224 -28.54 -0.24 -7.55
CA ARG A 224 -29.70 -0.85 -8.21
C ARG A 224 -29.35 -1.41 -9.58
N ARG A 225 -28.63 -0.63 -10.41
CA ARG A 225 -28.22 -1.02 -11.77
C ARG A 225 -27.48 -2.34 -11.78
N TRP A 226 -26.53 -2.50 -10.88
CA TRP A 226 -25.72 -3.72 -10.77
C TRP A 226 -26.27 -4.75 -9.80
N THR A 227 -27.36 -4.44 -9.10
CA THR A 227 -27.87 -5.23 -7.96
C THR A 227 -26.73 -5.61 -7.00
N ALA A 228 -25.91 -4.62 -6.64
CA ALA A 228 -24.69 -4.85 -5.86
C ALA A 228 -25.05 -5.42 -4.48
N ASP A 229 -24.36 -6.49 -4.09
CA ASP A 229 -24.55 -7.17 -2.82
C ASP A 229 -23.96 -6.39 -1.65
N LEU A 230 -22.86 -5.68 -1.91
CA LEU A 230 -22.08 -4.94 -0.93
C LEU A 230 -21.71 -3.60 -1.53
N VAL A 231 -21.94 -2.53 -0.77
CA VAL A 231 -21.49 -1.18 -1.09
C VAL A 231 -20.56 -0.76 0.02
N LEU A 232 -19.28 -0.63 -0.30
CA LEU A 232 -18.22 -0.20 0.59
C LEU A 232 -18.08 1.31 0.44
N ILE A 233 -18.01 2.02 1.56
CA ILE A 233 -17.80 3.48 1.58
C ILE A 233 -16.77 3.76 2.67
N GLU A 234 -15.78 4.59 2.37
CA GLU A 234 -14.80 4.99 3.37
C GLU A 234 -15.48 5.77 4.50
N LYS A 235 -15.06 5.51 5.73
CA LYS A 235 -15.57 6.18 6.94
C LYS A 235 -14.86 7.51 7.16
N ALA A 236 -14.89 8.38 6.16
CA ALA A 236 -14.30 9.72 6.18
C ALA A 236 -15.22 10.71 5.46
N GLY A 237 -15.03 12.02 5.74
CA GLY A 237 -15.68 13.12 5.03
C GLY A 237 -17.18 12.92 4.71
N SER A 238 -17.54 13.12 3.45
CA SER A 238 -18.89 12.93 2.91
C SER A 238 -19.39 11.49 3.01
N GLY A 239 -18.49 10.51 2.92
CA GLY A 239 -18.78 9.07 3.04
C GLY A 239 -19.39 8.69 4.39
N PHE A 240 -18.92 9.29 5.49
CA PHE A 240 -19.49 9.05 6.82
C PHE A 240 -20.95 9.54 6.92
N CYS A 241 -21.22 10.78 6.49
CA CYS A 241 -22.57 11.36 6.48
C CYS A 241 -23.51 10.54 5.57
N LEU A 242 -23.04 10.16 4.39
CA LEU A 242 -23.78 9.34 3.44
C LEU A 242 -24.16 7.97 4.04
N CYS A 243 -23.24 7.33 4.76
CA CYS A 243 -23.52 6.06 5.44
C CYS A 243 -24.60 6.20 6.51
N GLN A 244 -24.57 7.28 7.31
CA GLN A 244 -25.59 7.53 8.32
C GLN A 244 -26.97 7.73 7.70
N GLU A 245 -27.05 8.52 6.62
CA GLU A 245 -28.31 8.81 5.96
C GLU A 245 -28.89 7.58 5.25
N LEU A 246 -28.05 6.79 4.56
CA LEU A 246 -28.46 5.53 3.95
C LEU A 246 -28.87 4.48 5.00
N ALA A 247 -28.22 4.46 6.17
CA ALA A 247 -28.63 3.55 7.25
C ALA A 247 -29.99 3.92 7.85
N ALA A 248 -30.33 5.22 7.89
CA ALA A 248 -31.58 5.73 8.43
C ALA A 248 -32.75 5.63 7.44
N THR A 249 -32.52 5.98 6.17
CA THR A 249 -33.60 6.17 5.17
C THR A 249 -33.33 5.46 3.84
N GLY A 250 -32.15 4.86 3.67
CA GLY A 250 -31.72 4.28 2.41
C GLY A 250 -32.29 2.89 2.13
N PRO A 251 -32.25 2.45 0.86
CA PRO A 251 -32.75 1.14 0.45
C PRO A 251 -31.83 -0.02 0.85
N PHE A 252 -30.62 0.27 1.32
CA PHE A 252 -29.64 -0.70 1.80
C PHE A 252 -28.71 -0.06 2.83
N ARG A 253 -27.93 -0.87 3.54
CA ARG A 253 -26.93 -0.41 4.51
C ARG A 253 -25.51 -0.60 3.94
N PRO A 254 -24.77 0.48 3.68
CA PRO A 254 -23.38 0.38 3.26
C PRO A 254 -22.49 -0.25 4.35
N VAL A 255 -21.36 -0.80 3.93
CA VAL A 255 -20.28 -1.25 4.81
C VAL A 255 -19.27 -0.13 4.93
N MET A 256 -19.16 0.47 6.11
CA MET A 256 -18.15 1.48 6.39
C MET A 256 -16.77 0.83 6.51
N ILE A 257 -15.82 1.28 5.69
CA ILE A 257 -14.41 0.88 5.76
C ILE A 257 -13.64 1.93 6.53
N ARG A 258 -12.86 1.51 7.53
CA ARG A 258 -11.99 2.44 8.26
C ARG A 258 -10.70 2.62 7.46
N PRO A 259 -10.24 3.86 7.25
CA PRO A 259 -8.89 4.08 6.78
C PRO A 259 -7.92 3.48 7.79
N SER A 260 -6.96 2.72 7.30
CA SER A 260 -5.86 2.17 8.08
C SER A 260 -4.74 1.94 7.09
N ALA A 261 -3.54 2.46 7.38
CA ALA A 261 -2.41 2.61 6.47
C ALA A 261 -2.51 3.80 5.51
N SER A 262 -1.34 4.25 5.03
CA SER A 262 -1.18 5.26 3.97
C SER A 262 -1.75 4.75 2.63
N LYS A 263 -2.08 5.65 1.71
CA LYS A 263 -2.66 5.28 0.41
C LYS A 263 -1.73 4.35 -0.38
N GLU A 264 -0.43 4.59 -0.31
CA GLU A 264 0.57 3.81 -1.02
C GLU A 264 0.81 2.45 -0.36
N GLU A 265 0.72 2.33 0.96
CA GLU A 265 0.72 1.01 1.62
C GLU A 265 -0.50 0.18 1.20
N ARG A 266 -1.68 0.82 1.12
CA ARG A 266 -2.89 0.16 0.63
C ARG A 266 -2.68 -0.30 -0.81
N PHE A 267 -2.10 0.54 -1.66
CA PHE A 267 -1.85 0.21 -3.06
C PHE A 267 -0.79 -0.88 -3.24
N ALA A 268 0.31 -0.84 -2.48
CA ALA A 268 1.35 -1.87 -2.52
C ALA A 268 0.82 -3.27 -2.20
N GLY A 269 -0.05 -3.38 -1.18
CA GLY A 269 -0.74 -4.64 -0.85
C GLY A 269 -1.69 -5.14 -1.94
N CYS A 270 -2.11 -4.27 -2.87
CA CYS A 270 -2.92 -4.67 -4.02
C CYS A 270 -2.10 -5.31 -5.14
N LEU A 271 -0.85 -4.91 -5.30
CA LEU A 271 0.01 -5.36 -6.40
C LEU A 271 0.13 -6.88 -6.43
N ALA A 272 0.33 -7.50 -5.27
CA ALA A 272 0.43 -8.96 -5.14
C ALA A 272 -0.84 -9.68 -5.62
N GLU A 273 -2.01 -9.11 -5.36
CA GLU A 273 -3.30 -9.69 -5.74
C GLU A 273 -3.58 -9.52 -7.24
N VAL A 274 -3.12 -8.42 -7.84
CA VAL A 274 -3.19 -8.21 -9.29
C VAL A 274 -2.20 -9.13 -10.00
N GLU A 275 -0.96 -9.23 -9.51
CA GLU A 275 0.08 -10.12 -10.05
C GLU A 275 -0.36 -11.59 -10.04
N ALA A 276 -1.15 -12.01 -9.05
CA ALA A 276 -1.76 -13.34 -8.99
C ALA A 276 -2.76 -13.62 -10.14
N GLY A 277 -3.09 -12.64 -10.98
CA GLY A 277 -3.88 -12.81 -12.20
C GLY A 277 -5.39 -12.92 -11.97
N GLN A 278 -5.88 -12.50 -10.81
CA GLN A 278 -7.27 -12.71 -10.38
C GLN A 278 -8.20 -11.55 -10.75
N PHE A 279 -7.64 -10.44 -11.23
CA PHE A 279 -8.38 -9.23 -11.58
C PHE A 279 -8.41 -9.07 -13.09
N LEU A 280 -9.62 -8.96 -13.64
CA LEU A 280 -9.87 -8.85 -15.07
C LEU A 280 -10.45 -7.48 -15.40
N LEU A 281 -9.85 -6.84 -16.39
CA LEU A 281 -10.33 -5.58 -16.98
C LEU A 281 -11.11 -5.87 -18.26
N PRO A 282 -12.11 -5.06 -18.62
CA PRO A 282 -12.72 -5.17 -19.93
C PRO A 282 -11.68 -4.89 -21.03
N ALA A 283 -11.84 -5.51 -22.18
CA ALA A 283 -11.01 -5.22 -23.36
C ALA A 283 -11.19 -3.75 -23.79
N GLU A 284 -12.42 -3.24 -23.72
CA GLU A 284 -12.78 -1.87 -24.07
C GLU A 284 -13.81 -1.33 -23.08
N ALA A 285 -13.59 -0.12 -22.56
CA ALA A 285 -14.60 0.67 -21.87
C ALA A 285 -14.23 2.15 -21.91
N PRO A 286 -15.20 3.09 -21.89
CA PRO A 286 -14.91 4.52 -21.96
C PRO A 286 -13.99 5.04 -20.84
N TRP A 287 -14.08 4.44 -19.66
CA TRP A 287 -13.30 4.81 -18.46
C TRP A 287 -11.96 4.07 -18.33
N LEU A 288 -11.70 3.07 -19.17
CA LEU A 288 -10.59 2.13 -18.98
C LEU A 288 -9.22 2.79 -19.09
N THR A 289 -9.06 3.69 -20.07
CA THR A 289 -7.79 4.39 -20.30
C THR A 289 -7.45 5.28 -19.11
N ASP A 290 -8.41 6.06 -18.62
CA ASP A 290 -8.20 6.96 -17.48
C ASP A 290 -7.91 6.17 -16.20
N PHE A 291 -8.60 5.05 -15.98
CA PHE A 291 -8.33 4.15 -14.87
C PHE A 291 -6.90 3.60 -14.93
N ARG A 292 -6.48 3.05 -16.08
CA ARG A 292 -5.13 2.50 -16.26
C ARG A 292 -4.04 3.56 -16.08
N ASN A 293 -4.25 4.76 -16.62
CA ASN A 293 -3.29 5.84 -16.52
C ASN A 293 -3.13 6.32 -15.07
N GLU A 294 -4.23 6.42 -14.32
CA GLU A 294 -4.17 6.83 -12.91
C GLU A 294 -3.44 5.78 -12.06
N LEU A 295 -3.75 4.50 -12.25
CA LEU A 295 -3.07 3.40 -11.55
C LEU A 295 -1.56 3.36 -11.85
N LYS A 296 -1.15 3.66 -13.08
CA LYS A 296 0.26 3.76 -13.48
C LYS A 296 0.97 4.95 -12.87
N ALA A 297 0.30 6.10 -12.87
CA ALA A 297 0.88 7.36 -12.42
C ALA A 297 1.03 7.44 -10.90
N PHE A 298 0.29 6.63 -10.14
CA PHE A 298 0.38 6.60 -8.69
C PHE A 298 1.76 6.12 -8.19
N PRO A 299 2.36 6.79 -7.17
CA PRO A 299 1.79 7.83 -6.31
C PRO A 299 1.97 9.27 -6.82
N ALA A 300 2.73 9.48 -7.90
CA ALA A 300 3.06 10.81 -8.40
C ALA A 300 1.95 11.44 -9.27
N GLY A 301 0.84 10.74 -9.47
CA GLY A 301 -0.30 11.19 -10.28
C GLY A 301 -1.04 12.36 -9.65
N ARG A 302 -1.62 13.22 -10.50
CA ARG A 302 -2.44 14.36 -10.04
C ARG A 302 -3.70 13.93 -9.28
N TYR A 303 -4.20 12.74 -9.57
CA TYR A 303 -5.41 12.19 -9.00
C TYR A 303 -5.12 10.79 -8.46
N ASP A 304 -5.77 10.44 -7.36
CA ASP A 304 -5.66 9.14 -6.70
C ASP A 304 -7.02 8.53 -6.33
N ASP A 305 -8.14 9.19 -6.68
CA ASP A 305 -9.49 8.77 -6.29
C ASP A 305 -9.84 7.34 -6.79
N GLN A 306 -9.42 6.99 -8.02
CA GLN A 306 -9.65 5.65 -8.58
C GLN A 306 -8.75 4.60 -7.92
N VAL A 307 -7.55 5.01 -7.53
CA VAL A 307 -6.59 4.18 -6.81
C VAL A 307 -7.09 3.88 -5.40
N ASP A 308 -7.70 4.86 -4.73
CA ASP A 308 -8.31 4.70 -3.42
C ASP A 308 -9.52 3.77 -3.46
N SER A 309 -10.42 3.98 -4.42
CA SER A 309 -11.56 3.08 -4.62
C SER A 309 -11.10 1.63 -4.87
N PHE A 310 -10.10 1.44 -5.74
CA PHE A 310 -9.55 0.13 -6.07
C PHE A 310 -8.85 -0.51 -4.88
N SER A 311 -7.94 0.21 -4.22
CA SER A 311 -7.16 -0.34 -3.11
C SER A 311 -8.02 -0.66 -1.89
N GLN A 312 -9.05 0.15 -1.62
CA GLN A 312 -10.08 -0.15 -0.63
C GLN A 312 -10.78 -1.47 -0.93
N PHE A 313 -11.15 -1.71 -2.20
CA PHE A 313 -11.82 -2.94 -2.62
C PHE A 313 -10.92 -4.17 -2.43
N VAL A 314 -9.69 -4.12 -2.95
CA VAL A 314 -8.75 -5.25 -2.88
C VAL A 314 -8.48 -5.61 -1.41
N ARG A 315 -8.22 -4.61 -0.57
CA ARG A 315 -8.03 -4.83 0.86
C ARG A 315 -9.26 -5.42 1.54
N PHE A 316 -10.46 -4.97 1.17
CA PHE A 316 -11.69 -5.56 1.69
C PHE A 316 -11.78 -7.04 1.35
N GLN A 317 -11.52 -7.43 0.09
CA GLN A 317 -11.62 -8.84 -0.30
C GLN A 317 -10.57 -9.71 0.40
N LEU A 318 -9.35 -9.19 0.61
CA LEU A 318 -8.29 -9.85 1.37
C LEU A 318 -8.76 -10.21 2.79
N ILE A 319 -9.21 -9.22 3.55
CA ILE A 319 -9.51 -9.37 4.98
C ILE A 319 -10.88 -10.03 5.20
N HIS A 320 -11.83 -9.79 4.30
CA HIS A 320 -13.22 -10.19 4.44
C HIS A 320 -13.67 -11.24 3.41
N TRP A 321 -12.76 -12.04 2.84
CA TRP A 321 -13.08 -13.09 1.87
C TRP A 321 -14.21 -14.04 2.33
N LYS A 322 -14.29 -14.35 3.63
CA LYS A 322 -15.40 -15.15 4.20
C LYS A 322 -16.77 -14.50 4.06
N ARG A 323 -16.85 -13.17 3.93
CA ARG A 323 -18.10 -12.44 3.64
C ARG A 323 -18.48 -12.54 2.16
N ILE A 324 -17.50 -12.59 1.26
CA ILE A 324 -17.73 -12.77 -0.18
C ILE A 324 -18.33 -14.16 -0.45
N LEU A 325 -17.84 -15.19 0.26
CA LEU A 325 -18.32 -16.58 0.14
C LEU A 325 -19.70 -16.85 0.80
N LYS A 326 -20.39 -15.81 1.27
CA LYS A 326 -21.74 -15.91 1.85
C LYS A 326 -22.76 -15.28 0.91
N GLU A 327 -23.63 -16.12 0.36
CA GLU A 327 -24.88 -15.66 -0.25
C GLU A 327 -25.85 -15.27 0.85
N ARG A 328 -26.46 -14.10 0.70
CA ARG A 328 -27.51 -13.63 1.60
C ARG A 328 -28.80 -13.42 0.81
N THR A 329 -29.93 -13.63 1.46
CA THR A 329 -31.24 -13.22 0.96
C THR A 329 -31.35 -11.69 0.93
N ALA A 330 -32.35 -11.15 0.23
CA ALA A 330 -32.66 -9.72 0.27
C ALA A 330 -32.92 -9.18 1.69
N SER A 331 -33.39 -10.04 2.61
CA SER A 331 -33.56 -9.73 4.04
C SER A 331 -32.28 -9.84 4.88
N GLY A 332 -31.12 -10.11 4.25
CA GLY A 332 -29.83 -10.21 4.90
C GLY A 332 -29.55 -11.55 5.61
N ARG A 333 -30.45 -12.54 5.58
CA ARG A 333 -30.20 -13.87 6.14
C ARG A 333 -29.24 -14.65 5.24
N VAL A 334 -28.36 -15.46 5.81
CA VAL A 334 -27.43 -16.29 5.02
C VAL A 334 -28.24 -17.37 4.30
N LYS A 335 -28.25 -17.34 2.96
CA LYS A 335 -28.92 -18.33 2.10
C LYS A 335 -28.01 -19.53 1.87
N ARG A 336 -26.73 -19.28 1.62
CA ARG A 336 -25.70 -20.28 1.35
C ARG A 336 -24.35 -19.75 1.83
N ALA A 337 -23.53 -20.60 2.45
CA ALA A 337 -22.19 -20.23 2.87
C ALA A 337 -21.21 -21.33 2.50
N LEU A 338 -20.23 -21.00 1.66
CA LEU A 338 -19.09 -21.89 1.40
C LEU A 338 -18.13 -21.78 2.58
N ARG A 339 -18.02 -22.86 3.36
CA ARG A 339 -17.12 -22.92 4.51
C ARG A 339 -15.78 -23.51 4.07
N LEU A 340 -14.85 -22.64 3.70
CA LEU A 340 -13.47 -23.04 3.40
C LEU A 340 -12.56 -22.70 4.59
N ARG A 341 -11.52 -23.52 4.79
CA ARG A 341 -10.50 -23.31 5.83
C ARG A 341 -9.53 -22.20 5.47
N THR A 342 -9.17 -22.11 4.20
CA THR A 342 -8.27 -21.11 3.61
C THR A 342 -8.97 -20.35 2.49
N ARG A 343 -8.45 -19.15 2.15
CA ARG A 343 -8.96 -18.38 1.01
C ARG A 343 -8.74 -19.21 -0.27
N PRO A 344 -9.77 -19.36 -1.13
CA PRO A 344 -9.67 -20.29 -2.25
C PRO A 344 -8.79 -19.81 -3.41
N TRP A 345 -8.29 -18.58 -3.36
CA TRP A 345 -7.47 -17.92 -4.36
C TRP A 345 -6.27 -17.26 -3.71
#